data_AF-A0A7C1HNR6-F1
#
_entry.id   AF-A0A7C1HNR6-F1
#
_cell.length_a   1.000
_cell.length_b   1.000
_cell.length_c   1.000
_cell.angle_alpha   90.00
_cell.angle_beta   90.00
_cell.angle_gamma   90.00
#
_symmetry.space_group_name_H-M   'P 1'
#
loop_
_entity.id
_entity.type
_entity.pdbx_description
1 polymer ?
#
loop_
_entity_poly.entity_id
_entity_poly.type
_entity_poly.pdbx_seq_one_letter_code
_entity_poly.pdbx_strand_id
1 'polypeptide(L)'
;TAAVVQKMRKDSRGIPRVSFDPSGTHLVAEAEFHYHGFALTDMIIEDYMHQDTGGKSTFCRLEGSLVFRDAIGRRAFSHYVVDYDLYRDRIVILNSVVVPVSPLFPPVQAYIIKAEELQGVDGRYPDFVKFYVDVVTRAQNMAPTPEEIRLRRDRDNMSLLERIRRMPVVERLDYYVVIFVMDRLRPDDEIKTVVSGSRISGGSYGRSSLAEPIYQDMDGWRVAMFEGNFAIDHDMFYVHTFYRPTGISLPGGRDEVLIGLFTPEKNYDVHEAPVSTKSSPAGGKTASAEGPLALGSTALDISLHDHAAVVQGRLAKLGFYKKSIDGLWGSGSRGALQDFQRANGLDPNSGWNMQTQMKLFSGSGQ
;
A
#
# COMPACT_ATOMS: atom_id res chain seq x y z
N THR A 1 -17.75 -4.57 -18.67
CA THR A 1 -16.38 -4.34 -18.19
C THR A 1 -15.28 -4.79 -19.14
N ALA A 2 -15.24 -6.02 -19.65
CA ALA A 2 -14.14 -6.47 -20.52
C ALA A 2 -13.85 -5.57 -21.74
N ALA A 3 -14.90 -5.05 -22.40
CA ALA A 3 -14.75 -4.13 -23.53
C ALA A 3 -14.13 -2.78 -23.12
N VAL A 4 -14.41 -2.32 -21.89
CA VAL A 4 -13.80 -1.12 -21.31
C VAL A 4 -12.31 -1.35 -21.06
N VAL A 5 -11.94 -2.50 -20.49
CA VAL A 5 -10.53 -2.87 -20.25
C VAL A 5 -9.75 -2.97 -21.56
N GLN A 6 -10.34 -3.52 -22.62
CA GLN A 6 -9.70 -3.53 -23.95
C GLN A 6 -9.48 -2.12 -24.49
N LYS A 7 -10.47 -1.24 -24.35
CA LYS A 7 -10.34 0.18 -24.74
C LYS A 7 -9.21 0.87 -23.97
N MET A 8 -9.11 0.64 -22.65
CA MET A 8 -7.99 1.13 -21.82
C MET A 8 -6.63 0.60 -22.30
N ARG A 9 -6.58 -0.66 -22.70
CA ARG A 9 -5.37 -1.31 -23.22
C ARG A 9 -5.05 -0.95 -24.68
N LYS A 10 -5.86 -0.10 -25.32
CA LYS A 10 -5.78 0.19 -26.76
C LYS A 10 -5.80 -1.08 -27.63
N ASP A 11 -6.47 -2.13 -27.15
CA ASP A 11 -6.63 -3.40 -27.86
C ASP A 11 -7.77 -3.28 -28.87
N SER A 12 -7.44 -3.37 -30.16
CA SER A 12 -8.41 -3.25 -31.26
C SER A 12 -9.25 -4.52 -31.47
N ARG A 13 -8.94 -5.62 -30.76
CA ARG A 13 -9.73 -6.84 -30.80
C ARG A 13 -11.07 -6.59 -30.11
N GLY A 14 -12.13 -6.33 -30.87
CA GLY A 14 -13.48 -6.17 -30.33
C GLY A 14 -13.95 -7.42 -29.56
N ILE A 15 -14.90 -7.23 -28.64
CA ILE A 15 -15.58 -8.34 -27.98
C ILE A 15 -16.78 -8.77 -28.84
N PRO A 16 -16.92 -10.06 -29.16
CA PRO A 16 -18.08 -10.55 -29.89
C PRO A 16 -19.38 -10.07 -29.23
N ARG A 17 -20.29 -9.50 -30.06
CA ARG A 17 -21.61 -9.01 -29.63
C ARG A 17 -21.58 -7.84 -28.64
N VAL A 18 -20.46 -7.13 -28.53
CA VAL A 18 -20.38 -5.86 -27.79
C VAL A 18 -19.93 -4.77 -28.75
N SER A 19 -20.66 -3.66 -28.80
CA SER A 19 -20.31 -2.48 -29.61
C SER A 19 -20.38 -1.21 -28.78
N PHE A 20 -19.61 -0.20 -29.18
CA PHE A 20 -19.70 1.16 -28.66
C PHE A 20 -20.56 1.99 -29.62
N ASP A 21 -21.50 2.77 -29.10
CA ASP A 21 -22.31 3.70 -29.88
C ASP A 21 -21.42 4.83 -30.43
N PRO A 22 -21.31 5.03 -31.75
CA PRO A 22 -20.51 6.12 -32.31
C PRO A 22 -20.96 7.53 -31.89
N SER A 23 -22.23 7.69 -31.50
CA SER A 23 -22.78 8.94 -30.98
C SER A 23 -22.58 9.11 -29.47
N GLY A 24 -22.14 8.06 -28.80
CA GLY A 24 -21.91 7.98 -27.36
C GLY A 24 -20.64 8.67 -26.89
N THR A 25 -20.61 9.03 -25.60
CA THR A 25 -19.38 9.56 -24.97
C THR A 25 -18.53 8.42 -24.45
N HIS A 26 -17.33 8.24 -25.02
CA HIS A 26 -16.41 7.15 -24.65
C HIS A 26 -15.02 7.66 -24.27
N LEU A 27 -14.87 8.12 -23.03
CA LEU A 27 -13.65 8.73 -22.51
C LEU A 27 -12.80 7.73 -21.70
N VAL A 28 -11.50 7.72 -21.96
CA VAL A 28 -10.48 7.14 -21.07
C VAL A 28 -9.54 8.28 -20.72
N ALA A 29 -9.60 8.77 -19.47
CA ALA A 29 -8.81 9.93 -19.04
C ALA A 29 -7.31 9.61 -18.89
N GLU A 30 -6.92 8.34 -18.91
CA GLU A 30 -5.53 7.87 -18.87
C GLU A 30 -4.99 7.59 -20.29
N ALA A 31 -5.04 8.58 -21.18
CA ALA A 31 -4.72 8.36 -22.59
C ALA A 31 -3.27 7.89 -22.84
N GLU A 32 -2.31 8.33 -22.03
CA GLU A 32 -0.88 8.04 -22.21
C GLU A 32 -0.38 6.82 -21.41
N PHE A 33 -1.17 6.31 -20.47
CA PHE A 33 -0.73 5.19 -19.66
C PHE A 33 -0.86 3.86 -20.40
N HIS A 34 0.21 3.06 -20.33
CA HIS A 34 0.24 1.73 -20.92
C HIS A 34 0.15 0.64 -19.84
N TYR A 35 -0.98 -0.08 -19.83
CA TYR A 35 -1.25 -1.22 -18.94
C TYR A 35 -0.44 -2.49 -19.27
N HIS A 36 0.65 -2.38 -20.04
CA HIS A 36 1.48 -3.54 -20.36
C HIS A 36 2.19 -4.03 -19.10
N GLY A 37 2.16 -5.35 -18.86
CA GLY A 37 2.70 -5.96 -17.63
C GLY A 37 1.75 -5.90 -16.42
N PHE A 38 0.59 -5.23 -16.55
CA PHE A 38 -0.43 -5.19 -15.50
C PHE A 38 -1.58 -6.17 -15.81
N ALA A 39 -1.80 -7.12 -14.90
CA ALA A 39 -2.97 -7.98 -14.89
C ALA A 39 -4.16 -7.25 -14.24
N LEU A 40 -5.37 -7.40 -14.78
CA LEU A 40 -6.59 -7.03 -14.06
C LEU A 40 -6.79 -8.07 -12.96
N THR A 41 -6.65 -7.69 -11.70
CA THR A 41 -6.77 -8.61 -10.56
C THR A 41 -8.14 -8.54 -9.93
N ASP A 42 -8.73 -7.35 -9.85
CA ASP A 42 -10.00 -7.14 -9.17
C ASP A 42 -10.91 -6.22 -9.98
N MET A 43 -12.21 -6.50 -9.89
CA MET A 43 -13.28 -5.69 -10.45
C MET A 43 -14.33 -5.53 -9.36
N ILE A 44 -14.44 -4.31 -8.85
CA ILE A 44 -15.37 -3.95 -7.78
C ILE A 44 -16.58 -3.30 -8.45
N ILE A 45 -17.77 -3.83 -8.18
CA ILE A 45 -19.03 -3.20 -8.61
C ILE A 45 -19.52 -2.37 -7.42
N GLU A 46 -19.63 -1.06 -7.61
CA GLU A 46 -20.04 -0.12 -6.58
C GLU A 46 -21.53 0.20 -6.70
N ASP A 47 -22.02 0.37 -7.92
CA ASP A 47 -23.45 0.54 -8.19
C ASP A 47 -23.89 -0.16 -9.49
N TYR A 48 -25.14 -0.62 -9.48
CA TYR A 48 -25.78 -1.23 -10.63
C TYR A 48 -27.27 -0.93 -10.63
N MET A 49 -27.75 -0.34 -11.73
CA MET A 49 -29.16 -0.09 -11.95
C MET A 49 -29.58 -0.56 -13.34
N HIS A 50 -30.84 -0.97 -13.45
CA HIS A 50 -31.46 -1.30 -14.73
C HIS A 50 -32.85 -0.68 -14.82
N GLN A 51 -33.26 -0.33 -16.04
CA GLN A 51 -34.58 0.19 -16.34
C GLN A 51 -35.11 -0.48 -17.60
N ASP A 52 -36.26 -1.14 -17.47
CA ASP A 52 -36.95 -1.68 -18.63
C ASP A 52 -37.52 -0.54 -19.47
N THR A 53 -37.12 -0.51 -20.74
CA THR A 53 -37.53 0.55 -21.67
C THR A 53 -38.90 0.28 -22.31
N GLY A 54 -39.57 -0.82 -21.94
CA GLY A 54 -40.77 -1.32 -22.62
C GLY A 54 -40.53 -1.79 -24.06
N GLY A 55 -39.26 -1.85 -24.48
CA GLY A 55 -38.81 -2.24 -25.82
C GLY A 55 -38.08 -3.59 -25.88
N LYS A 56 -37.20 -3.76 -26.87
CA LYS A 56 -36.39 -4.99 -27.08
C LYS A 56 -35.08 -4.99 -26.28
N SER A 57 -34.81 -3.95 -25.50
CA SER A 57 -33.61 -3.80 -24.68
C SER A 57 -33.94 -3.30 -23.27
N THR A 58 -33.06 -3.62 -22.35
CA THR A 58 -33.06 -3.07 -20.99
C THR A 58 -31.90 -2.10 -20.89
N PHE A 59 -32.17 -0.87 -20.44
CA PHE A 59 -31.11 0.09 -20.13
C PHE A 59 -30.43 -0.31 -18.83
N CYS A 60 -29.11 -0.29 -18.80
CA CYS A 60 -28.30 -0.62 -17.64
C CYS A 60 -27.24 0.45 -17.41
N ARG A 61 -27.00 0.78 -16.14
CA ARG A 61 -25.82 1.53 -15.71
C ARG A 61 -25.02 0.70 -14.72
N LEU A 62 -23.71 0.65 -14.93
CA LEU A 62 -22.76 -0.06 -14.10
C LEU A 62 -21.62 0.88 -13.71
N GLU A 63 -21.38 0.99 -12.41
CA GLU A 63 -20.35 1.82 -11.82
C GLU A 63 -19.45 0.98 -10.92
N GLY A 64 -18.16 1.31 -10.89
CA GLY A 64 -17.22 0.56 -10.09
C GLY A 64 -15.77 0.84 -10.40
N SER A 65 -14.90 0.01 -9.84
CA SER A 65 -13.44 0.18 -9.90
C SER A 65 -12.74 -1.03 -10.47
N LEU A 66 -11.67 -0.79 -11.22
CA LEU A 66 -10.75 -1.79 -11.76
C LEU A 66 -9.43 -1.68 -11.02
N VAL A 67 -8.90 -2.82 -10.59
CA VAL A 67 -7.59 -2.90 -9.96
C VAL A 67 -6.66 -3.69 -10.85
N PHE A 68 -5.57 -3.05 -11.23
CA PHE A 68 -4.52 -3.63 -12.04
C PHE A 68 -3.28 -3.85 -11.18
N ARG A 69 -2.63 -5.01 -11.32
CA ARG A 69 -1.40 -5.34 -10.60
C ARG A 69 -0.32 -5.89 -11.52
N ASP A 70 0.93 -5.49 -11.30
CA ASP A 70 2.08 -6.05 -12.03
C ASP A 70 2.86 -7.10 -11.21
N ALA A 71 3.92 -7.64 -11.82
CA ALA A 71 4.74 -8.71 -11.25
C ALA A 71 5.54 -8.29 -10.01
N ILE A 72 5.82 -6.99 -9.82
CA ILE A 72 6.50 -6.46 -8.64
C ILE A 72 5.52 -5.97 -7.57
N GLY A 73 4.22 -6.17 -7.80
CA GLY A 73 3.15 -5.89 -6.84
C GLY A 73 2.60 -4.48 -6.89
N ARG A 74 3.03 -3.64 -7.85
CA ARG A 74 2.48 -2.29 -8.02
C ARG A 74 1.01 -2.34 -8.41
N ARG A 75 0.22 -1.36 -7.99
CA ARG A 75 -1.21 -1.27 -8.32
C ARG A 75 -1.59 0.01 -9.04
N ALA A 76 -2.49 -0.09 -10.01
CA ALA A 76 -3.16 1.05 -10.62
C ALA A 76 -4.67 0.86 -10.50
N PHE A 77 -5.38 1.93 -10.16
CA PHE A 77 -6.82 1.91 -9.94
C PHE A 77 -7.51 2.83 -10.94
N SER A 78 -8.59 2.35 -11.53
CA SER A 78 -9.43 3.16 -12.41
C SER A 78 -10.88 3.00 -12.02
N HIS A 79 -11.57 4.12 -11.83
CA HIS A 79 -13.02 4.13 -11.69
C HIS A 79 -13.66 4.16 -13.07
N TYR A 80 -14.75 3.43 -13.25
CA TYR A 80 -15.51 3.38 -14.48
C TYR A 80 -16.99 3.60 -14.24
N VAL A 81 -17.63 4.29 -15.18
CA VAL A 81 -19.09 4.39 -15.30
C VAL A 81 -19.45 4.01 -16.72
N VAL A 82 -20.39 3.08 -16.87
CA VAL A 82 -20.83 2.58 -18.17
C VAL A 82 -22.35 2.53 -18.22
N ASP A 83 -22.91 3.24 -19.19
CA ASP A 83 -24.31 3.13 -19.59
C ASP A 83 -24.38 2.24 -20.83
N TYR A 84 -25.26 1.24 -20.84
CA TYR A 84 -25.39 0.31 -21.95
C TYR A 84 -26.81 -0.22 -22.11
N ASP A 85 -27.21 -0.46 -23.36
CA ASP A 85 -28.40 -1.22 -23.69
C ASP A 85 -28.07 -2.71 -23.80
N LEU A 86 -28.81 -3.51 -23.03
CA LEU A 86 -28.76 -4.96 -23.06
C LEU A 86 -29.86 -5.49 -23.97
N TYR A 87 -29.48 -6.08 -25.10
CA TYR A 87 -30.38 -6.84 -25.98
C TYR A 87 -30.22 -8.34 -25.71
N ARG A 88 -31.15 -9.12 -26.29
CA ARG A 88 -31.12 -10.59 -26.19
C ARG A 88 -29.82 -11.23 -26.71
N ASP A 89 -29.20 -10.65 -27.74
CA ASP A 89 -28.05 -11.22 -28.43
C ASP A 89 -26.81 -10.32 -28.44
N ARG A 90 -26.89 -9.09 -27.93
CA ARG A 90 -25.79 -8.12 -27.95
C ARG A 90 -25.89 -7.07 -26.85
N ILE A 91 -24.77 -6.40 -26.61
CA ILE A 91 -24.64 -5.24 -25.71
C ILE A 91 -24.21 -4.05 -26.55
N VAL A 92 -24.89 -2.91 -26.39
CA VAL A 92 -24.48 -1.63 -26.98
C VAL A 92 -24.11 -0.68 -25.86
N ILE A 93 -22.83 -0.35 -25.74
CA ILE A 93 -22.33 0.62 -24.76
C ILE A 93 -22.67 2.01 -25.29
N LEU A 94 -23.54 2.72 -24.59
CA LEU A 94 -24.02 4.06 -24.94
C LEU A 94 -23.05 5.12 -24.46
N ASN A 95 -22.59 5.03 -23.22
CA ASN A 95 -21.56 5.91 -22.67
C ASN A 95 -20.57 5.08 -21.85
N SER A 96 -19.31 5.48 -21.85
CA SER A 96 -18.28 4.88 -21.00
C SER A 96 -17.27 5.93 -20.60
N VAL A 97 -17.10 6.13 -19.30
CA VAL A 97 -16.07 7.01 -18.75
C VAL A 97 -15.17 6.17 -17.86
N VAL A 98 -13.86 6.29 -18.05
CA VAL A 98 -12.84 5.70 -17.18
C VAL A 98 -11.88 6.80 -16.72
N VAL A 99 -11.68 6.91 -15.43
CA VAL A 99 -10.78 7.89 -14.81
C VAL A 99 -9.83 7.22 -13.82
N PRO A 100 -8.56 7.67 -13.73
CA PRO A 100 -7.66 7.19 -12.69
C PRO A 100 -8.19 7.63 -11.33
N VAL A 101 -8.09 6.75 -10.36
CA VAL A 101 -8.35 7.07 -8.96
C VAL A 101 -7.16 6.68 -8.11
N SER A 102 -6.85 7.49 -7.12
CA SER A 102 -5.80 7.16 -6.16
C SER A 102 -6.43 6.56 -4.91
N PRO A 103 -5.85 5.50 -4.35
CA PRO A 103 -6.26 5.01 -3.04
C PRO A 103 -5.92 6.05 -1.96
N LEU A 104 -6.63 6.00 -0.85
CA LEU A 104 -6.39 6.92 0.27
C LEU A 104 -5.08 6.64 1.00
N PHE A 105 -4.59 5.40 0.92
CA PHE A 105 -3.39 4.95 1.62
C PHE A 105 -2.56 4.06 0.71
N PRO A 106 -1.85 4.65 -0.26
CA PRO A 106 -0.96 3.90 -1.12
C PRO A 106 0.15 3.24 -0.28
N PRO A 107 0.42 1.92 -0.46
CA PRO A 107 1.45 1.23 0.29
C PRO A 107 2.82 1.74 -0.14
N VAL A 108 3.72 1.89 0.84
CA VAL A 108 5.10 2.28 0.62
C VAL A 108 6.06 1.21 1.09
N GLN A 109 7.19 1.12 0.39
CA GLN A 109 8.30 0.24 0.72
C GLN A 109 9.58 1.06 0.82
N ALA A 110 10.30 0.91 1.93
CA ALA A 110 11.55 1.62 2.16
C ALA A 110 12.73 0.66 2.18
N TYR A 111 13.84 1.11 1.60
CA TYR A 111 15.09 0.36 1.49
C TYR A 111 16.25 1.26 1.87
N ILE A 112 17.28 0.66 2.47
CA ILE A 112 18.56 1.30 2.76
C ILE A 112 19.59 0.67 1.83
N ILE A 113 20.32 1.47 1.05
CA ILE A 113 21.35 1.02 0.11
C ILE A 113 22.61 1.84 0.32
N LYS A 114 23.81 1.23 0.21
CA LYS A 114 25.04 2.02 0.31
C LYS A 114 25.13 3.00 -0.85
N ALA A 115 25.64 4.20 -0.59
CA ALA A 115 25.74 5.23 -1.62
C ALA A 115 26.54 4.77 -2.84
N GLU A 116 27.62 4.02 -2.63
CA GLU A 116 28.48 3.44 -3.67
C GLU A 116 27.81 2.35 -4.54
N GLU A 117 26.70 1.77 -4.09
CA GLU A 117 26.01 0.67 -4.79
C GLU A 117 24.92 1.18 -5.75
N LEU A 118 24.52 2.45 -5.65
CA LEU A 118 23.45 3.03 -6.46
C LEU A 118 23.97 3.43 -7.86
N GLN A 119 23.34 2.92 -8.93
CA GLN A 119 23.86 3.03 -10.31
C GLN A 119 23.28 4.18 -11.17
N GLY A 120 22.38 5.00 -10.61
CA GLY A 120 21.69 6.08 -11.34
C GLY A 120 22.62 7.21 -11.77
N VAL A 121 22.31 7.89 -12.88
CA VAL A 121 23.00 9.13 -13.28
C VAL A 121 22.47 10.26 -12.40
N ASP A 122 23.34 10.89 -11.61
CA ASP A 122 22.96 11.92 -10.63
C ASP A 122 21.81 11.49 -9.69
N GLY A 123 21.74 10.20 -9.35
CA GLY A 123 20.68 9.63 -8.49
C GLY A 123 19.29 9.53 -9.16
N ARG A 124 19.20 9.71 -10.47
CA ARG A 124 17.93 9.62 -11.22
C ARG A 124 17.85 8.37 -12.09
N TYR A 125 16.63 7.83 -12.18
CA TYR A 125 16.32 6.67 -13.01
C TYR A 125 15.27 7.04 -14.06
N PRO A 126 15.29 6.40 -15.25
CA PRO A 126 14.31 6.68 -16.29
C PRO A 126 13.02 5.84 -16.15
N ASP A 127 13.07 4.74 -15.40
CA ASP A 127 11.99 3.77 -15.28
C ASP A 127 11.88 3.25 -13.84
N PHE A 128 10.66 3.19 -13.32
CA PHE A 128 10.40 2.78 -11.94
C PHE A 128 10.82 1.34 -11.68
N VAL A 129 10.54 0.42 -12.61
CA VAL A 129 10.83 -1.00 -12.41
C VAL A 129 12.34 -1.23 -12.36
N LYS A 130 13.09 -0.59 -13.25
CA LYS A 130 14.56 -0.62 -13.23
C LYS A 130 15.11 -0.07 -11.93
N PHE A 131 14.58 1.06 -11.46
CA PHE A 131 15.02 1.64 -10.19
C PHE A 131 14.71 0.71 -9.00
N TYR A 132 13.48 0.21 -8.94
CA TYR A 132 13.04 -0.70 -7.89
C TYR A 132 13.88 -1.97 -7.84
N VAL A 133 14.11 -2.62 -8.98
CA VAL A 133 14.94 -3.84 -9.05
C VAL A 133 16.40 -3.55 -8.66
N ASP A 134 16.96 -2.43 -9.10
CA ASP A 134 18.33 -2.05 -8.74
C ASP A 134 18.50 -1.90 -7.22
N VAL A 135 17.55 -1.21 -6.59
CA VAL A 135 17.54 -1.00 -5.13
C VAL A 135 17.31 -2.30 -4.38
N VAL A 136 16.24 -3.05 -4.69
CA VAL A 136 15.88 -4.26 -3.94
C VAL A 136 16.97 -5.33 -3.99
N THR A 137 17.71 -5.43 -5.09
CA THR A 137 18.80 -6.41 -5.24
C THR A 137 20.06 -6.06 -4.47
N ARG A 138 20.22 -4.80 -4.03
CA ARG A 138 21.42 -4.28 -3.33
C ARG A 138 21.13 -3.75 -1.94
N ALA A 139 19.86 -3.63 -1.57
CA ALA A 139 19.46 -3.10 -0.28
C ALA A 139 20.04 -3.93 0.87
N GLN A 140 20.35 -3.23 1.96
CA GLN A 140 20.81 -3.82 3.21
C GLN A 140 19.75 -4.78 3.76
N ASN A 141 20.21 -5.94 4.25
CA ASN A 141 19.33 -6.90 4.88
C ASN A 141 18.93 -6.40 6.28
N MET A 142 17.68 -5.98 6.41
CA MET A 142 17.11 -5.47 7.66
C MET A 142 16.54 -6.59 8.57
N ALA A 143 16.67 -7.86 8.17
CA ALA A 143 16.42 -8.98 9.08
C ALA A 143 17.66 -9.23 9.95
N PRO A 144 17.54 -9.24 11.28
CA PRO A 144 18.66 -9.47 12.16
C PRO A 144 19.11 -10.93 12.12
N THR A 145 20.41 -11.15 12.20
CA THR A 145 21.01 -12.48 12.32
C THR A 145 20.74 -13.07 13.72
N PRO A 146 20.82 -14.40 13.89
CA PRO A 146 20.68 -15.02 15.22
C PRO A 146 21.67 -14.49 16.26
N GLU A 147 22.88 -14.12 15.83
CA GLU A 147 23.89 -13.51 16.67
C GLU A 147 23.49 -12.10 17.11
N GLU A 148 23.03 -11.25 16.18
CA GLU A 148 22.52 -9.91 16.48
C GLU A 148 21.33 -9.95 17.45
N ILE A 149 20.39 -10.89 17.27
CA ILE A 149 19.25 -11.11 18.19
C ILE A 149 19.76 -11.46 19.59
N ARG A 150 20.74 -12.38 19.68
CA ARG A 150 21.33 -12.78 20.96
C ARG A 150 22.04 -11.61 21.63
N LEU A 151 22.89 -10.89 20.89
CA LEU A 151 23.62 -9.73 21.39
C LEU A 151 22.67 -8.64 21.89
N ARG A 152 21.57 -8.39 21.16
CA ARG A 152 20.54 -7.44 21.58
C ARG A 152 19.85 -7.88 22.87
N ARG A 153 19.47 -9.16 22.98
CA ARG A 153 18.87 -9.72 24.20
C ARG A 153 19.82 -9.64 25.40
N ASP A 154 21.08 -9.99 25.18
CA ASP A 154 22.11 -9.91 26.23
C ASP A 154 22.30 -8.45 26.67
N ARG A 155 22.35 -7.50 25.72
CA ARG A 155 22.42 -6.06 25.99
C ARG A 155 21.20 -5.56 26.76
N ASP A 156 20.00 -6.02 26.40
CA ASP A 156 18.75 -5.62 27.06
C ASP A 156 18.70 -6.08 28.52
N ASN A 157 19.41 -7.16 28.85
CA ASN A 157 19.59 -7.64 30.23
C ASN A 157 20.74 -6.95 30.99
N MET A 158 21.60 -6.17 30.32
CA MET A 158 22.72 -5.45 30.96
C MET A 158 22.27 -4.14 31.60
N SER A 159 22.98 -3.76 32.67
CA SER A 159 22.83 -2.43 33.29
C SER A 159 23.30 -1.31 32.35
N LEU A 160 22.78 -0.09 32.53
CA LEU A 160 23.14 1.07 31.72
C LEU A 160 24.66 1.33 31.71
N LEU A 161 25.34 1.13 32.85
CA LEU A 161 26.79 1.31 32.98
C LEU A 161 27.58 0.26 32.16
N GLU A 162 27.12 -0.99 32.16
CA GLU A 162 27.74 -2.06 31.38
C GLU A 162 27.54 -1.85 29.88
N ARG A 163 26.37 -1.37 29.47
CA ARG A 163 26.10 -0.99 28.08
C ARG A 163 27.09 0.06 27.60
N ILE A 164 27.28 1.14 28.37
CA ILE A 164 28.22 2.21 28.02
C ILE A 164 29.66 1.67 27.89
N ARG A 165 30.09 0.81 28.82
CA ARG A 165 31.46 0.24 28.80
C ARG A 165 31.70 -0.72 27.63
N ARG A 166 30.65 -1.37 27.14
CA ARG A 166 30.71 -2.37 26.06
C ARG A 166 30.15 -1.85 24.73
N MET A 167 29.90 -0.54 24.60
CA MET A 167 29.41 0.03 23.35
C MET A 167 30.44 -0.21 22.25
N PRO A 168 30.11 -1.00 21.21
CA PRO A 168 31.00 -1.17 20.08
C PRO A 168 31.14 0.16 19.35
N VAL A 169 32.34 0.47 18.87
CA VAL A 169 32.52 1.55 17.90
C VAL A 169 31.93 1.03 16.60
N VAL A 170 30.77 1.57 16.21
CA VAL A 170 30.10 1.21 14.95
C VAL A 170 30.54 2.20 13.88
N GLU A 171 31.04 1.68 12.77
CA GLU A 171 31.38 2.48 11.60
C GLU A 171 30.11 3.04 10.97
N ARG A 172 30.11 4.35 10.68
CA ARG A 172 29.06 4.99 9.89
C ARG A 172 29.42 4.91 8.42
N LEU A 173 28.44 4.58 7.60
CA LEU A 173 28.58 4.54 6.15
C LEU A 173 27.62 5.55 5.51
N ASP A 174 27.93 5.92 4.28
CA ASP A 174 27.04 6.72 3.45
C ASP A 174 25.99 5.82 2.81
N TYR A 175 24.72 6.14 3.08
CA TYR A 175 23.57 5.39 2.63
C TYR A 175 22.58 6.29 1.91
N TYR A 176 21.85 5.72 0.96
CA TYR A 176 20.54 6.23 0.57
C TYR A 176 19.44 5.48 1.30
N VAL A 177 18.44 6.23 1.75
CA VAL A 177 17.12 5.69 2.08
C VAL A 177 16.19 5.98 0.91
N VAL A 178 15.62 4.94 0.31
CA VAL A 178 14.74 5.03 -0.86
C VAL A 178 13.36 4.51 -0.51
N ILE A 179 12.31 5.28 -0.79
CA ILE A 179 10.92 5.00 -0.45
C ILE A 179 10.10 4.97 -1.74
N PHE A 180 9.60 3.79 -2.08
CA PHE A 180 8.75 3.56 -3.25
C PHE A 180 7.29 3.59 -2.85
N VAL A 181 6.48 4.40 -3.53
CA VAL A 181 5.03 4.30 -3.47
C VAL A 181 4.58 3.25 -4.49
N MET A 182 3.89 2.22 -4.02
CA MET A 182 3.55 1.04 -4.81
C MET A 182 2.19 1.14 -5.49
N ASP A 183 1.45 2.23 -5.28
CA ASP A 183 0.27 2.55 -6.07
C ASP A 183 0.52 3.76 -6.96
N ARG A 184 -0.06 3.73 -8.15
CA ARG A 184 -0.02 4.86 -9.06
C ARG A 184 -0.91 5.96 -8.51
N LEU A 185 -0.34 7.16 -8.38
CA LEU A 185 -1.05 8.34 -7.90
C LEU A 185 -1.43 9.24 -9.07
N ARG A 186 -2.45 10.08 -8.88
CA ARG A 186 -2.80 11.11 -9.86
C ARG A 186 -1.72 12.18 -9.90
N PRO A 187 -1.58 12.92 -11.01
CA PRO A 187 -0.57 13.96 -11.17
C PRO A 187 -0.56 14.97 -10.02
N ASP A 188 -1.75 15.38 -9.56
CA ASP A 188 -1.92 16.41 -8.53
C ASP A 188 -1.79 15.87 -7.09
N ASP A 189 -1.63 14.56 -6.88
CA ASP A 189 -1.43 14.03 -5.54
C ASP A 189 0.04 14.15 -5.12
N GLU A 190 0.28 14.50 -3.85
CA GLU A 190 1.61 14.78 -3.32
C GLU A 190 2.05 13.73 -2.30
N ILE A 191 3.36 13.47 -2.26
CA ILE A 191 4.00 12.78 -1.14
C ILE A 191 5.01 13.69 -0.47
N LYS A 192 5.16 13.53 0.85
CA LYS A 192 6.11 14.28 1.64
C LYS A 192 6.81 13.35 2.62
N THR A 193 8.13 13.29 2.54
CA THR A 193 8.95 12.57 3.51
C THR A 193 9.54 13.55 4.52
N VAL A 194 9.46 13.22 5.80
CA VAL A 194 10.03 13.98 6.91
C VAL A 194 10.92 13.05 7.72
N VAL A 195 12.16 13.49 7.95
CA VAL A 195 13.10 12.78 8.82
C VAL A 195 13.11 13.44 10.19
N SER A 196 12.85 12.67 11.24
CA SER A 196 12.75 13.16 12.62
C SER A 196 13.54 12.29 13.59
N GLY A 197 13.94 12.88 14.71
CA GLY A 197 14.52 12.15 15.85
C GLY A 197 13.47 11.67 16.82
N SER A 198 12.26 12.19 16.66
CA SER A 198 11.09 11.77 17.40
C SER A 198 10.29 10.79 16.56
N ARG A 199 9.72 9.79 17.23
CA ARG A 199 8.76 8.86 16.65
C ARG A 199 7.43 9.53 16.31
N ILE A 200 7.07 10.58 17.07
CA ILE A 200 5.88 11.41 16.86
C ILE A 200 6.29 12.58 15.96
N SER A 201 5.61 12.78 14.83
CA SER A 201 5.88 13.87 13.91
C SER A 201 5.75 15.21 14.63
N GLY A 202 6.86 15.93 14.79
CA GLY A 202 6.91 17.12 15.61
C GLY A 202 8.35 17.46 15.99
N GLY A 203 9.13 17.86 14.99
CA GLY A 203 10.52 18.29 15.17
C GLY A 203 11.40 17.88 14.00
N SER A 204 12.12 18.85 13.43
CA SER A 204 13.19 18.60 12.45
C SER A 204 14.32 17.82 13.13
N TYR A 205 14.86 16.78 12.48
CA TYR A 205 16.05 16.09 12.97
C TYR A 205 17.26 17.02 12.83
N GLY A 206 17.64 17.69 13.92
CA GLY A 206 18.76 18.65 13.95
C GLY A 206 20.17 18.06 13.84
N ARG A 207 20.35 16.83 13.32
CA ARG A 207 21.69 16.31 12.98
C ARG A 207 21.98 16.58 11.51
N SER A 208 23.00 17.39 11.25
CA SER A 208 23.49 17.85 9.94
C SER A 208 24.01 16.75 9.00
N SER A 209 23.72 15.47 9.24
CA SER A 209 24.27 14.33 8.50
C SER A 209 23.28 13.67 7.55
N LEU A 210 22.03 14.16 7.47
CA LEU A 210 20.99 13.65 6.57
C LEU A 210 20.59 14.76 5.59
N ALA A 211 20.55 14.44 4.30
CA ALA A 211 20.12 15.36 3.26
C ALA A 211 18.59 15.52 3.24
N GLU A 212 18.11 16.62 2.66
CA GLU A 212 16.68 16.82 2.41
C GLU A 212 16.16 15.79 1.38
N PRO A 213 14.97 15.21 1.58
CA PRO A 213 14.38 14.29 0.62
C PRO A 213 14.15 14.91 -0.75
N ILE A 214 14.60 14.20 -1.78
CA ILE A 214 14.30 14.48 -3.19
C ILE A 214 13.24 13.51 -3.71
N TYR A 215 12.50 13.93 -4.73
CA TYR A 215 11.35 13.19 -5.28
C TYR A 215 11.50 12.94 -6.77
N GLN A 216 11.03 11.78 -7.23
CA GLN A 216 10.87 11.45 -8.64
C GLN A 216 9.42 11.03 -8.91
N ASP A 217 8.81 11.66 -9.93
CA ASP A 217 7.54 11.25 -10.52
C ASP A 217 7.85 10.52 -11.83
N MET A 218 7.52 9.24 -11.88
CA MET A 218 7.75 8.37 -13.03
C MET A 218 6.41 7.94 -13.63
N ASP A 219 5.58 8.89 -14.07
CA ASP A 219 4.22 8.66 -14.59
C ASP A 219 3.24 8.15 -13.51
N GLY A 220 3.10 8.90 -12.42
CA GLY A 220 2.21 8.52 -11.32
C GLY A 220 2.88 7.64 -10.27
N TRP A 221 4.02 7.02 -10.59
CA TRP A 221 4.82 6.24 -9.64
C TRP A 221 5.79 7.16 -8.89
N ARG A 222 5.56 7.35 -7.59
CA ARG A 222 6.34 8.28 -6.78
C ARG A 222 7.47 7.55 -6.04
N VAL A 223 8.65 8.16 -6.06
CA VAL A 223 9.78 7.74 -5.22
C VAL A 223 10.31 8.94 -4.46
N ALA A 224 10.53 8.76 -3.15
CA ALA A 224 11.28 9.71 -2.33
C ALA A 224 12.61 9.08 -1.93
N MET A 225 13.68 9.87 -1.88
CA MET A 225 14.96 9.39 -1.38
C MET A 225 15.78 10.49 -0.73
N PHE A 226 16.68 10.13 0.17
CA PHE A 226 17.68 11.03 0.73
C PHE A 226 18.96 10.27 1.08
N GLU A 227 20.07 11.00 1.05
CA GLU A 227 21.39 10.51 1.47
C GLU A 227 21.60 10.76 2.97
N GLY A 228 22.38 9.92 3.62
CA GLY A 228 22.76 10.10 5.00
C GLY A 228 23.99 9.30 5.42
N ASN A 229 24.81 9.89 6.28
CA ASN A 229 25.90 9.19 6.97
C ASN A 229 25.42 8.68 8.34
N PHE A 230 25.20 7.38 8.48
CA PHE A 230 24.70 6.77 9.71
C PHE A 230 25.10 5.30 9.87
N ALA A 231 24.92 4.78 11.08
CA ALA A 231 25.09 3.36 11.39
C ALA A 231 23.73 2.68 11.66
N ILE A 232 23.41 1.63 10.90
CA ILE A 232 22.24 0.76 11.11
C ILE A 232 22.29 0.17 12.53
N ASP A 233 21.14 0.01 13.18
CA ASP A 233 20.99 -0.44 14.58
C ASP A 233 21.64 0.44 15.67
N HIS A 234 22.20 1.58 15.31
CA HIS A 234 22.89 2.46 16.25
C HIS A 234 22.37 3.89 16.21
N ASP A 235 22.35 4.52 15.04
CA ASP A 235 21.86 5.88 14.88
C ASP A 235 20.34 5.88 14.63
N MET A 236 19.56 6.13 15.68
CA MET A 236 18.10 6.10 15.58
C MET A 236 17.52 7.41 15.04
N PHE A 237 16.74 7.28 13.98
CA PHE A 237 15.83 8.28 13.44
C PHE A 237 14.59 7.62 12.85
N TYR A 238 13.61 8.45 12.53
CA TYR A 238 12.32 8.06 11.99
C TYR A 238 12.09 8.76 10.66
N VAL A 239 11.60 7.99 9.69
CA VAL A 239 11.28 8.47 8.35
C VAL A 239 9.77 8.36 8.19
N HIS A 240 9.09 9.50 8.32
CA HIS A 240 7.65 9.61 8.12
C HIS A 240 7.36 9.95 6.67
N THR A 241 6.55 9.14 6.00
CA THR A 241 6.07 9.44 4.65
C THR A 241 4.58 9.75 4.71
N PHE A 242 4.23 10.97 4.33
CA PHE A 242 2.88 11.47 4.25
C PHE A 242 2.40 11.52 2.80
N TYR A 243 1.09 11.39 2.63
CA TYR A 243 0.39 11.47 1.36
C TYR A 243 -0.76 12.45 1.44
N ARG A 244 -0.85 13.32 0.44
CA ARG A 244 -1.93 14.30 0.27
C ARG A 244 -2.67 14.00 -1.02
N PRO A 245 -3.86 13.38 -0.94
CA PRO A 245 -4.73 13.23 -2.09
C PRO A 245 -5.42 14.55 -2.44
N THR A 246 -5.46 14.89 -3.71
CA THR A 246 -6.10 16.12 -4.20
C THR A 246 -7.62 15.97 -4.33
N GLY A 247 -8.38 16.95 -3.85
CA GLY A 247 -9.85 16.96 -4.00
C GLY A 247 -10.59 15.93 -3.12
N ILE A 248 -9.92 15.32 -2.14
CA ILE A 248 -10.53 14.41 -1.17
C ILE A 248 -10.39 15.01 0.23
N SER A 249 -11.51 15.13 0.94
CA SER A 249 -11.50 15.52 2.36
C SER A 249 -11.19 14.30 3.22
N LEU A 250 -10.08 14.34 3.96
CA LEU A 250 -9.67 13.22 4.81
C LEU A 250 -10.39 13.25 6.16
N PRO A 251 -10.63 12.08 6.78
CA PRO A 251 -11.22 12.00 8.11
C PRO A 251 -10.44 12.84 9.14
N GLY A 252 -11.20 13.62 9.93
CA GLY A 252 -10.66 14.51 10.96
C GLY A 252 -10.17 15.87 10.44
N GLY A 253 -10.54 16.27 9.22
CA GLY A 253 -10.17 17.58 8.65
C GLY A 253 -8.67 17.72 8.40
N ARG A 254 -8.00 16.59 8.10
CA ARG A 254 -6.57 16.55 7.79
C ARG A 254 -6.34 16.78 6.30
N ASP A 255 -5.20 17.36 5.96
CA ASP A 255 -4.78 17.55 4.57
C ASP A 255 -3.78 16.49 4.10
N GLU A 256 -3.32 15.62 5.01
CA GLU A 256 -2.41 14.52 4.69
C GLU A 256 -2.60 13.33 5.63
N VAL A 257 -2.21 12.15 5.16
CA VAL A 257 -2.19 10.90 5.92
C VAL A 257 -0.79 10.30 5.97
N LEU A 258 -0.41 9.74 7.12
CA LEU A 258 0.82 8.97 7.25
C LEU A 258 0.65 7.61 6.54
N ILE A 259 1.43 7.39 5.49
CA ILE A 259 1.43 6.14 4.70
C ILE A 259 2.64 5.25 4.99
N GLY A 260 3.70 5.80 5.59
CA GLY A 260 4.89 5.03 5.99
C GLY A 260 5.60 5.61 7.22
N LEU A 261 6.13 4.72 8.05
CA LEU A 261 7.02 5.05 9.17
C LEU A 261 8.16 4.02 9.21
N PHE A 262 9.37 4.48 8.94
CA PHE A 262 10.55 3.62 8.85
C PHE A 262 11.67 4.09 9.77
N THR A 263 12.62 3.20 10.05
CA THR A 263 13.76 3.44 10.92
C THR A 263 14.97 2.62 10.44
N PRO A 264 16.21 3.06 10.68
CA PRO A 264 17.41 2.27 10.36
C PRO A 264 17.66 1.11 11.35
N GLU A 265 16.71 0.81 12.23
CA GLU A 265 16.74 -0.36 13.09
C GLU A 265 16.26 -1.61 12.35
N LYS A 266 17.01 -2.70 12.46
CA LYS A 266 16.62 -4.01 11.95
C LYS A 266 15.38 -4.52 12.68
N ASN A 267 14.65 -5.41 12.03
CA ASN A 267 13.39 -5.92 12.55
C ASN A 267 13.62 -7.01 13.62
N TYR A 268 13.86 -6.62 14.86
CA TYR A 268 14.08 -7.54 16.00
C TYR A 268 12.80 -8.08 16.63
N ASP A 269 11.61 -7.60 16.23
CA ASP A 269 10.31 -8.01 16.77
C ASP A 269 9.85 -9.40 16.26
N VAL A 270 10.78 -10.21 15.73
CA VAL A 270 10.55 -11.61 15.39
C VAL A 270 10.46 -12.44 16.67
N HIS A 271 9.29 -12.43 17.32
CA HIS A 271 8.89 -13.59 18.12
C HIS A 271 8.86 -14.78 17.17
N GLU A 272 9.61 -15.83 17.53
CA GLU A 272 9.71 -17.14 16.89
C GLU A 272 8.79 -17.28 15.67
N ALA A 273 9.39 -17.26 14.48
CA ALA A 273 8.71 -17.69 13.26
C ALA A 273 7.87 -18.93 13.61
N PRO A 274 6.57 -18.99 13.25
CA PRO A 274 5.83 -20.23 13.41
C PRO A 274 6.66 -21.29 12.70
N VAL A 275 7.06 -22.30 13.47
CA VAL A 275 7.70 -23.52 12.96
C VAL A 275 7.02 -23.85 11.64
N SER A 276 7.81 -23.90 10.57
CA SER A 276 7.37 -24.29 9.25
C SER A 276 6.65 -25.64 9.33
N THR A 277 5.35 -25.61 9.56
CA THR A 277 4.48 -26.73 9.25
C THR A 277 4.37 -26.70 7.75
N LYS A 278 5.16 -27.56 7.12
CA LYS A 278 5.10 -27.95 5.71
C LYS A 278 3.68 -27.75 5.15
N SER A 279 3.48 -26.69 4.38
CA SER A 279 2.34 -26.61 3.48
C SER A 279 2.62 -27.58 2.32
N SER A 280 2.08 -28.80 2.46
CA SER A 280 1.87 -29.66 1.29
C SER A 280 0.85 -29.00 0.35
N PRO A 281 0.99 -29.22 -0.97
CA PRO A 281 0.28 -28.49 -1.99
C PRO A 281 -1.17 -28.99 -2.07
N ALA A 282 -2.13 -28.11 -1.84
CA ALA A 282 -3.54 -28.40 -2.05
C ALA A 282 -4.13 -27.36 -3.00
N GLY A 283 -4.27 -27.78 -4.26
CA GLY A 283 -5.46 -27.58 -5.09
C GLY A 283 -5.84 -26.14 -5.43
N GLY A 284 -5.79 -25.82 -6.73
CA GLY A 284 -6.30 -24.58 -7.29
C GLY A 284 -7.72 -24.28 -6.81
N LYS A 285 -7.85 -23.16 -6.10
CA LYS A 285 -9.06 -22.36 -6.03
C LYS A 285 -8.67 -20.96 -6.46
N THR A 286 -9.38 -20.46 -7.47
CA THR A 286 -9.40 -19.06 -7.91
C THR A 286 -9.21 -18.12 -6.73
N ALA A 287 -8.19 -17.25 -6.81
CA ALA A 287 -7.96 -16.18 -5.84
C ALA A 287 -9.27 -15.42 -5.62
N SER A 288 -9.77 -15.40 -4.38
CA SER A 288 -10.87 -14.51 -4.03
C SER A 288 -10.36 -13.08 -4.22
N ALA A 289 -11.04 -12.30 -5.06
CA ALA A 289 -10.76 -10.88 -5.25
C ALA A 289 -10.66 -10.16 -3.87
N GLU A 290 -9.69 -9.28 -3.71
CA GLU A 290 -9.54 -8.47 -2.49
C GLU A 290 -10.67 -7.44 -2.44
N GLY A 291 -11.24 -7.20 -1.25
CA GLY A 291 -12.30 -6.21 -1.08
C GLY A 291 -11.74 -4.81 -0.75
N PRO A 292 -12.61 -3.79 -0.70
CA PRO A 292 -12.23 -2.39 -0.50
C PRO A 292 -11.37 -2.11 0.76
N LEU A 293 -11.58 -2.85 1.85
CA LEU A 293 -10.85 -2.70 3.11
C LEU A 293 -9.43 -3.26 3.00
N ALA A 294 -9.26 -4.42 2.37
CA ALA A 294 -7.96 -5.02 2.07
C ALA A 294 -7.16 -4.17 1.08
N LEU A 295 -7.84 -3.55 0.11
CA LEU A 295 -7.22 -2.71 -0.91
C LEU A 295 -6.84 -1.32 -0.39
N GLY A 296 -7.45 -0.86 0.70
CA GLY A 296 -7.24 0.47 1.28
C GLY A 296 -8.02 1.58 0.59
N SER A 297 -9.03 1.23 -0.24
CA SER A 297 -9.93 2.18 -0.90
C SER A 297 -11.06 2.65 0.03
N THR A 298 -11.30 1.96 1.14
CA THR A 298 -12.22 2.37 2.20
C THR A 298 -11.51 2.35 3.54
N ALA A 299 -11.76 3.34 4.40
CA ALA A 299 -11.17 3.42 5.74
C ALA A 299 -12.20 3.19 6.84
N LEU A 300 -11.91 2.24 7.73
CA LEU A 300 -12.65 2.10 8.98
C LEU A 300 -12.08 3.06 10.01
N ASP A 301 -13.00 3.64 10.78
CA ASP A 301 -12.74 4.48 11.93
C ASP A 301 -13.19 3.74 13.18
N ILE A 302 -12.24 3.21 13.94
CA ILE A 302 -12.48 2.47 15.20
C ILE A 302 -13.13 3.30 16.30
N SER A 303 -13.28 4.62 16.15
CA SER A 303 -14.09 5.44 17.06
C SER A 303 -15.59 5.29 16.79
N LEU A 304 -15.97 4.85 15.59
CA LEU A 304 -17.35 4.54 15.21
C LEU A 304 -17.67 3.08 15.57
N HIS A 305 -18.82 2.88 16.21
CA HIS A 305 -19.24 1.58 16.76
C HIS A 305 -19.24 0.46 15.72
N ASP A 306 -19.87 0.67 14.56
CA ASP A 306 -20.01 -0.35 13.52
C ASP A 306 -18.66 -0.73 12.89
N HIS A 307 -17.80 0.26 12.67
CA HIS A 307 -16.44 0.06 12.18
C HIS A 307 -15.59 -0.72 13.18
N ALA A 308 -15.65 -0.36 14.46
CA ALA A 308 -14.97 -1.08 15.53
C ALA A 308 -15.41 -2.56 15.61
N ALA A 309 -16.71 -2.83 15.45
CA ALA A 309 -17.25 -4.18 15.45
C ALA A 309 -16.73 -5.02 14.26
N VAL A 310 -16.61 -4.41 13.07
CA VAL A 310 -16.01 -5.06 11.89
C VAL A 310 -14.55 -5.45 12.15
N VAL A 311 -13.76 -4.54 12.74
CA VAL A 311 -12.35 -4.80 13.08
C VAL A 311 -12.22 -5.88 14.15
N GLN A 312 -12.96 -5.78 15.25
CA GLN A 312 -12.99 -6.80 16.32
C GLN A 312 -13.37 -8.18 15.76
N GLY A 313 -14.38 -8.23 14.89
CA GLY A 313 -14.82 -9.48 14.26
C GLY A 313 -13.75 -10.12 13.39
N ARG A 314 -12.97 -9.31 12.66
CA ARG A 314 -11.84 -9.82 11.88
C ARG A 314 -10.68 -10.29 12.76
N LEU A 315 -10.32 -9.53 13.79
CA LEU A 315 -9.31 -9.94 14.79
C LEU A 315 -9.72 -11.24 15.50
N ALA A 316 -11.02 -11.42 15.79
CA ALA A 316 -11.55 -12.64 16.40
C ALA A 316 -11.45 -13.85 15.47
N LYS A 317 -11.82 -13.69 14.19
CA LYS A 317 -11.68 -14.74 13.17
C LYS A 317 -10.24 -15.20 13.00
N LEU A 318 -9.27 -14.30 13.18
CA LEU A 318 -7.84 -14.59 13.09
C LEU A 318 -7.23 -15.07 14.44
N GLY A 319 -8.04 -15.17 15.50
CA GLY A 319 -7.62 -15.70 16.81
C GLY A 319 -6.99 -14.67 17.75
N PHE A 320 -6.89 -13.40 17.37
CA PHE A 320 -6.29 -12.33 18.18
C PHE A 320 -7.26 -11.73 19.20
N TYR A 321 -8.57 -11.76 18.93
CA TYR A 321 -9.60 -11.22 19.83
C TYR A 321 -10.53 -12.31 20.36
N LYS A 322 -10.54 -12.53 21.68
CA LYS A 322 -11.29 -13.63 22.34
C LYS A 322 -12.51 -13.17 23.13
N LYS A 323 -12.81 -11.88 23.14
CA LYS A 323 -13.96 -11.28 23.83
C LYS A 323 -15.15 -11.13 22.88
N SER A 324 -16.31 -10.79 23.42
CA SER A 324 -17.49 -10.45 22.62
C SER A 324 -17.20 -9.29 21.67
N ILE A 325 -17.69 -9.39 20.45
CA ILE A 325 -17.67 -8.31 19.45
C ILE A 325 -18.78 -7.34 19.85
N ASP A 326 -18.40 -6.22 20.43
CA ASP A 326 -19.31 -5.25 21.05
C ASP A 326 -19.18 -3.85 20.43
N GLY A 327 -18.31 -3.65 19.44
CA GLY A 327 -18.08 -2.36 18.80
C GLY A 327 -17.45 -1.31 19.72
N LEU A 328 -16.94 -1.70 20.89
CA LEU A 328 -16.29 -0.79 21.84
C LEU A 328 -14.76 -0.92 21.76
N TRP A 329 -14.08 0.17 21.39
CA TRP A 329 -12.61 0.17 21.24
C TRP A 329 -11.84 0.35 22.56
N GLY A 330 -11.99 -0.64 23.45
CA GLY A 330 -11.35 -0.69 24.76
C GLY A 330 -9.92 -1.25 24.78
N SER A 331 -9.40 -1.49 25.99
CA SER A 331 -8.07 -2.08 26.20
C SER A 331 -7.93 -3.48 25.60
N GLY A 332 -9.02 -4.27 25.59
CA GLY A 332 -9.04 -5.59 24.94
C GLY A 332 -8.83 -5.51 23.42
N SER A 333 -9.51 -4.59 22.74
CA SER A 333 -9.37 -4.37 21.29
C SER A 333 -7.96 -3.88 20.96
N ARG A 334 -7.42 -2.96 21.76
CA ARG A 334 -6.03 -2.46 21.62
C ARG A 334 -4.98 -3.56 21.80
N GLY A 335 -5.14 -4.43 22.80
CA GLY A 335 -4.25 -5.57 22.99
C GLY A 335 -4.28 -6.55 21.82
N ALA A 336 -5.48 -6.91 21.34
CA ALA A 336 -5.63 -7.79 20.17
C ALA A 336 -5.05 -7.18 18.90
N LEU A 337 -5.23 -5.87 18.70
CA LEU A 337 -4.60 -5.15 17.59
C LEU A 337 -3.07 -5.22 17.66
N GLN A 338 -2.51 -4.97 18.84
CA GLN A 338 -1.06 -5.04 19.10
C GLN A 338 -0.49 -6.44 18.85
N ASP A 339 -1.22 -7.48 19.25
CA ASP A 339 -0.82 -8.86 19.02
C ASP A 339 -0.88 -9.21 17.53
N PHE A 340 -1.93 -8.76 16.83
CA PHE A 340 -2.04 -8.91 15.38
C PHE A 340 -0.92 -8.19 14.64
N GLN A 341 -0.63 -6.95 15.03
CA GLN A 341 0.44 -6.14 14.44
C GLN A 341 1.79 -6.84 14.62
N ARG A 342 2.13 -7.27 15.85
CA ARG A 342 3.36 -8.04 16.12
C ARG A 342 3.45 -9.30 15.27
N ALA A 343 2.38 -10.09 15.21
CA ALA A 343 2.36 -11.34 14.46
C ALA A 343 2.51 -11.15 12.93
N ASN A 344 2.26 -9.94 12.42
CA ASN A 344 2.34 -9.61 11.00
C ASN A 344 3.50 -8.68 10.65
N GLY A 345 4.45 -8.47 11.56
CA GLY A 345 5.61 -7.60 11.35
C GLY A 345 5.24 -6.12 11.21
N LEU A 346 4.13 -5.70 11.80
CA LEU A 346 3.69 -4.31 11.89
C LEU A 346 4.03 -3.75 13.28
N ASP A 347 4.16 -2.42 13.37
CA ASP A 347 4.40 -1.74 14.63
C ASP A 347 3.18 -1.87 15.59
N PRO A 348 3.30 -2.53 16.76
CA PRO A 348 2.21 -2.63 17.72
C PRO A 348 1.78 -1.27 18.32
N ASN A 349 2.64 -0.27 18.31
CA ASN A 349 2.34 1.02 18.94
C ASN A 349 1.73 2.03 17.96
N SER A 350 1.60 1.68 16.68
CA SER A 350 1.07 2.60 15.66
C SER A 350 -0.45 2.83 15.78
N GLY A 351 -1.12 2.12 16.69
CA GLY A 351 -2.57 2.16 16.83
C GLY A 351 -3.29 1.65 15.58
N TRP A 352 -4.58 1.94 15.47
CA TRP A 352 -5.35 1.62 14.27
C TRP A 352 -4.95 2.54 13.12
N ASN A 353 -4.44 1.95 12.04
CA ASN A 353 -4.07 2.65 10.83
C ASN A 353 -4.37 1.78 9.60
N MET A 354 -4.25 2.37 8.42
CA MET A 354 -4.62 1.66 7.19
C MET A 354 -3.69 0.50 6.86
N GLN A 355 -2.39 0.60 7.14
CA GLN A 355 -1.47 -0.53 6.94
C GLN A 355 -1.93 -1.75 7.72
N THR A 356 -2.39 -1.53 8.96
CA THR A 356 -2.96 -2.57 9.80
C THR A 356 -4.30 -3.06 9.25
N GLN A 357 -5.17 -2.17 8.78
CA GLN A 357 -6.43 -2.56 8.15
C GLN A 357 -6.22 -3.43 6.91
N MET A 358 -5.43 -2.96 5.93
CA MET A 358 -5.14 -3.70 4.70
C MET A 358 -4.59 -5.09 5.01
N LYS A 359 -3.64 -5.18 5.96
CA LYS A 359 -3.09 -6.46 6.39
C LYS A 359 -4.13 -7.34 7.10
N LEU A 360 -4.98 -6.74 7.94
CA LEU A 360 -6.02 -7.43 8.69
C LEU A 360 -7.09 -8.04 7.77
N PHE A 361 -7.46 -7.32 6.71
CA PHE A 361 -8.49 -7.73 5.74
C PHE A 361 -7.91 -8.43 4.50
N SER A 362 -6.59 -8.51 4.33
CA SER A 362 -6.00 -9.28 3.22
C SER A 362 -6.52 -10.72 3.20
N GLY A 363 -6.94 -11.18 2.02
CA GLY A 363 -7.55 -12.49 1.80
C GLY A 363 -8.93 -12.69 2.45
N SER A 364 -9.59 -11.64 2.96
CA SER A 364 -10.96 -11.74 3.48
C SER A 364 -12.04 -11.54 2.42
N GLY A 365 -11.68 -10.98 1.26
CA GLY A 365 -12.63 -10.47 0.27
C GLY A 365 -13.42 -9.26 0.75
N GLN A 366 -12.93 -8.54 1.78
CA GLN A 366 -13.55 -7.34 2.33
C GLN A 366 -12.64 -6.14 2.16
#